data_AF-A0A170UIX4-F1
#
_entry.id   AF-A0A170UIX4-F1
#
_cell.length_a   1.000
_cell.length_b   1.000
_cell.length_c   1.000
_cell.angle_alpha   90.00
_cell.angle_beta   90.00
_cell.angle_gamma   90.00
#
_symmetry.space_group_name_H-M   'P 1'
#
loop_
_entity.id
_entity.type
_entity.pdbx_description
1 polymer ?
#
loop_
_entity_poly.entity_id
_entity_poly.type
_entity_poly.pdbx_seq_one_letter_code
_entity_poly.pdbx_strand_id
1 'polypeptide(L)' 'VFMLDLKWSPPKQDGGAPITEYLIEKKDKYGNWEKALVVPASQLMATVPNLTEGESYQFQVRAVNSDRPGRS' A
#
# COMPACT_ATOMS: atom_id res chain seq x y z
N VAL A 1 -1.48 17.58 11.27
CA VAL A 1 -1.10 16.25 10.73
C VAL A 1 -2.01 15.98 9.56
N PHE A 2 -1.45 15.81 8.36
CA PHE A 2 -2.26 15.56 7.15
C PHE A 2 -2.45 14.07 6.94
N MET A 3 -3.58 13.74 6.34
CA MET A 3 -3.99 12.38 6.01
C MET A 3 -4.55 12.37 4.59
N LEU A 4 -4.34 11.27 3.88
CA LEU A 4 -4.87 11.09 2.53
C LEU A 4 -5.62 9.78 2.42
N ASP A 5 -6.86 9.84 1.95
CA ASP A 5 -7.68 8.67 1.67
C ASP A 5 -7.32 8.07 0.31
N LEU A 6 -6.88 6.82 0.33
CA LEU A 6 -6.61 6.03 -0.85
C LEU A 6 -7.75 5.02 -1.04
N LYS A 7 -8.20 4.87 -2.29
CA LYS A 7 -9.10 3.79 -2.72
C LYS A 7 -8.50 3.12 -3.94
N TRP A 8 -8.52 1.81 -3.98
CA TRP A 8 -8.02 1.02 -5.10
C TRP A 8 -8.99 -0.10 -5.44
N SER A 9 -8.77 -0.71 -6.59
CA SER A 9 -9.50 -1.90 -7.01
C SER A 9 -8.58 -3.12 -6.87
N PRO A 10 -9.14 -4.31 -6.58
CA PRO A 10 -8.36 -5.53 -6.60
C PRO A 10 -7.76 -5.75 -8.00
N PRO A 11 -6.58 -6.37 -8.10
CA PRO A 11 -5.98 -6.70 -9.39
C PRO A 11 -6.88 -7.70 -10.14
N LYS A 12 -6.87 -7.63 -11.47
CA LYS A 12 -7.69 -8.53 -12.31
C LYS A 12 -7.22 -9.99 -12.28
N GLN A 13 -5.98 -10.23 -11.86
CA GLN A 13 -5.35 -11.55 -11.85
C GLN A 13 -4.52 -11.68 -10.58
N ASP A 14 -4.91 -12.57 -9.68
CA ASP A 14 -4.22 -12.82 -8.41
C ASP A 14 -3.00 -13.76 -8.58
N GLY A 15 -2.62 -14.07 -9.82
CA GLY A 15 -1.42 -14.88 -10.14
C GLY A 15 -1.49 -16.34 -9.68
N GLY A 16 -2.65 -16.82 -9.24
CA GLY A 16 -2.87 -18.21 -8.82
C GLY A 16 -2.92 -18.45 -7.30
N ALA A 17 -2.69 -17.43 -6.48
CA ALA A 17 -2.79 -17.53 -5.01
C ALA A 17 -3.68 -16.40 -4.46
N PRO A 18 -4.48 -16.66 -3.41
CA PRO A 18 -5.35 -15.63 -2.84
C PRO A 18 -4.52 -14.48 -2.27
N ILE A 19 -4.95 -13.24 -2.54
CA ILE A 19 -4.43 -12.06 -1.88
C ILE A 19 -4.83 -12.14 -0.41
N THR A 20 -3.86 -12.03 0.48
CA THR A 20 -4.09 -12.00 1.93
C THR A 20 -4.13 -10.56 2.45
N GLU A 21 -3.29 -9.70 1.89
CA GLU A 21 -3.11 -8.32 2.35
C GLU A 21 -2.76 -7.37 1.19
N TYR A 22 -2.97 -6.07 1.41
CA TYR A 22 -2.43 -5.00 0.59
C TYR A 22 -1.39 -4.22 1.37
N LEU A 23 -0.19 -4.11 0.79
CA LEU A 23 0.89 -3.27 1.29
C LEU A 23 0.79 -1.91 0.59
N ILE A 24 0.57 -0.85 1.38
CA ILE A 24 0.61 0.53 0.92
C ILE A 24 1.99 1.08 1.25
N GLU A 25 2.69 1.54 0.21
CA GLU A 25 3.97 2.23 0.34
C GLU A 25 3.82 3.68 -0.07
N LYS A 26 4.55 4.56 0.60
CA LYS A 26 4.68 5.97 0.25
C LYS A 26 6.12 6.26 -0.14
N LYS A 27 6.31 7.20 -1.05
CA LYS A 27 7.62 7.69 -1.45
C LYS A 27 7.60 9.21 -1.44
N ASP A 28 8.48 9.79 -0.65
CA ASP A 28 8.68 11.22 -0.58
C ASP A 28 9.66 11.71 -1.66
N LYS A 29 10.02 12.99 -1.59
CA LYS A 29 11.00 13.62 -2.49
C LYS A 29 12.41 13.02 -2.42
N TYR A 30 12.77 12.30 -1.35
CA TYR A 30 14.08 11.66 -1.18
C TYR A 30 14.18 10.36 -1.98
N GLY A 31 13.07 9.89 -2.55
CA GLY A 31 13.11 8.87 -3.60
C GLY A 31 12.92 7.43 -3.11
N ASN A 32 12.84 7.20 -1.80
CA ASN A 32 12.74 5.88 -1.22
C ASN A 32 11.28 5.48 -0.98
N TRP A 33 10.95 4.24 -1.31
CA TRP A 33 9.65 3.66 -0.95
C TRP A 33 9.71 3.16 0.49
N GLU A 34 8.78 3.64 1.30
CA GLU A 34 8.63 3.27 2.70
C GLU A 34 7.25 2.66 2.93
N LYS A 35 7.20 1.65 3.80
CA LYS A 35 5.95 1.04 4.22
C LYS A 35 5.11 2.05 4.99
N ALA A 36 3.94 2.38 4.46
CA ALA A 36 2.98 3.27 5.12
C ALA A 36 1.97 2.48 5.95
N LEU A 37 1.29 1.50 5.32
CA LEU A 37 0.22 0.71 5.94
C LEU A 37 0.18 -0.70 5.36
N VAL A 38 -0.41 -1.63 6.12
CA VAL A 38 -0.85 -2.93 5.64
C VAL A 38 -2.30 -3.08 6.02
N VAL A 39 -3.12 -3.51 5.08
CA VAL A 39 -4.54 -3.77 5.30
C VAL A 39 -4.90 -5.16 4.78
N PRO A 40 -5.92 -5.82 5.35
CA PRO A 40 -6.38 -7.11 4.86
C PRO A 40 -6.90 -7.01 3.42
N ALA A 41 -6.89 -8.12 2.69
CA ALA A 41 -7.39 -8.16 1.30
C ALA A 41 -8.88 -7.78 1.16
N SER A 42 -9.67 -7.89 2.24
CA SER A 42 -11.07 -7.42 2.28
C SER A 42 -11.20 -5.89 2.25
N GLN A 43 -10.12 -5.16 2.50
CA GLN A 43 -10.10 -3.71 2.57
C GLN A 43 -9.45 -3.12 1.31
N LEU A 44 -10.23 -2.36 0.55
CA LEU A 44 -9.83 -1.72 -0.72
C LEU A 44 -9.67 -0.20 -0.59
N MET A 45 -9.59 0.28 0.64
CA MET A 45 -9.46 1.69 0.95
C MET A 45 -8.74 1.89 2.28
N ALA A 46 -7.85 2.87 2.36
CA ALA A 46 -7.07 3.16 3.56
C ALA A 46 -6.70 4.63 3.63
N THR A 47 -6.64 5.16 4.85
CA THR A 47 -6.23 6.54 5.12
C THR A 47 -4.78 6.55 5.56
N VAL A 48 -3.87 7.09 4.74
CA VAL A 48 -2.45 7.18 5.08
C VAL A 48 -2.21 8.36 6.02
N PRO A 49 -1.74 8.12 7.26
CA PRO A 49 -1.47 9.18 8.21
C PRO A 49 -0.06 9.76 8.04
N ASN A 50 0.23 10.83 8.79
CA ASN A 50 1.58 11.40 8.94
C ASN A 50 2.17 11.90 7.62
N LEU A 51 1.38 12.65 6.86
CA LEU A 51 1.86 13.42 5.73
C LEU A 51 2.23 14.84 6.16
N THR A 52 3.30 15.36 5.57
CA THR A 52 3.77 16.73 5.78
C THR A 52 3.13 17.65 4.73
N GLU A 53 2.59 18.79 5.18
CA GLU A 53 2.05 19.80 4.28
C GLU A 53 3.15 20.37 3.38
N GLY A 54 2.84 20.55 2.10
CA GLY A 54 3.79 21.09 1.11
C GLY A 54 4.76 20.07 0.53
N GLU A 55 4.75 18.81 0.99
CA GLU A 55 5.56 17.74 0.42
C GLU A 55 4.79 16.93 -0.63
N SER A 56 5.50 16.53 -1.68
CA SER A 56 4.97 15.66 -2.73
C SER A 56 5.22 14.20 -2.37
N TYR A 57 4.16 13.41 -2.29
CA TYR A 57 4.23 11.98 -2.05
C TYR A 57 3.71 11.18 -3.25
N GLN A 58 4.38 10.08 -3.57
CA GLN A 58 3.85 9.03 -4.42
C GLN A 58 3.35 7.88 -3.56
N PHE A 59 2.22 7.28 -3.93
CA PHE A 59 1.66 6.13 -3.23
C PHE A 59 1.56 4.96 -4.19
N GLN A 60 1.87 3.76 -3.72
CA GLN A 60 1.61 2.53 -4.45
C GLN A 60 0.96 1.49 -3.53
N VAL A 61 0.05 0.71 -4.09
CA VAL A 61 -0.61 -0.40 -3.41
C VAL A 61 -0.17 -1.69 -4.06
N ARG A 62 0.34 -2.63 -3.26
CA ARG A 62 0.81 -3.94 -3.73
C ARG A 62 0.00 -5.04 -3.09
N ALA A 63 -0.56 -5.92 -3.91
CA ALA A 63 -1.16 -7.16 -3.44
C ALA A 63 -0.07 -8.08 -2.89
N VAL A 64 -0.29 -8.58 -1.68
CA VAL A 64 0.52 -9.59 -1.02
C VAL A 64 -0.29 -10.88 -1.00
N ASN A 65 0.26 -11.92 -1.62
CA ASN A 65 -0.34 -13.25 -1.65
C ASN A 65 0.34 -14.14 -0.62
N SER A 66 -0.37 -15.18 -0.16
CA SER A 66 0.17 -16.17 0.79
C SER A 66 1.43 -16.88 0.28
N ASP A 67 1.64 -16.92 -1.03
CA ASP A 67 2.75 -17.61 -1.70
C ASP A 67 3.99 -16.71 -1.91
N ARG A 68 3.97 -15.46 -1.44
CA ARG A 68 5.23 -14.73 -1.25
C ARG A 68 5.74 -15.08 0.14
N PRO A 69 6.79 -15.91 0.29
CA PRO A 69 7.44 -16.03 1.57
C PRO A 69 7.90 -14.62 1.91
N GLY A 70 7.43 -14.08 3.04
CA GLY A 70 8.02 -12.87 3.60
C GLY A 70 9.52 -13.10 3.60
N ARG A 71 10.27 -12.24 2.88
CA ARG A 71 11.73 -12.32 2.70
C ARG A 71 12.37 -12.98 3.92
N SER A 72 12.81 -14.22 3.76
CA SER A 72 13.77 -14.87 4.65
C SER A 72 15.05 -14.05 4.70
#